data_AF-A0A9E3U092-F1
#
_entry.id   AF-A0A9E3U092-F1
#
_cell.length_a   1.000
_cell.length_b   1.000
_cell.length_c   1.000
_cell.angle_alpha   90.00
_cell.angle_beta   90.00
_cell.angle_gamma   90.00
#
_symmetry.space_group_name_H-M   'P 1'
#
loop_
_entity.id
_entity.type
_entity.pdbx_description
1 polymer ?
#
loop_
_entity_poly.entity_id
_entity_poly.type
_entity_poly.pdbx_seq_one_letter_code
_entity_poly.pdbx_strand_id
1 'polypeptide(L)'
;MQPFYLGEHDDMAHYIGVATDLEYPDANVESLTETTMAEEPFSLSNPEPKELWDLTLEEAVQISLHNSKVLKQIGGGVSSTSFSNASLTAGVFLAPPPSGLRQLATTPDGVSTVYNPALQETNVASTATQGVESALSAFDAQWNTSLFWDRTDRPQNVTPSIFFPGVSQQDTMTFQSEITKQSASGAQ
;
A
#
# COMPACT_ATOMS: atom_id res chain seq x y z
N MET A 1 -30.39 -2.74 -21.50
CA MET A 1 -30.78 -1.34 -21.83
C MET A 1 -29.49 -0.56 -21.91
N GLN A 2 -29.21 0.07 -23.06
CA GLN A 2 -27.97 0.82 -23.26
C GLN A 2 -28.02 2.15 -22.48
N PRO A 3 -26.93 2.58 -21.82
CA PRO A 3 -26.87 3.86 -21.12
C PRO A 3 -26.97 5.01 -22.13
N PHE A 4 -27.82 6.00 -21.84
CA PHE A 4 -28.04 7.17 -22.68
C PHE A 4 -27.14 8.30 -22.21
N TYR A 5 -26.23 8.76 -23.07
CA TYR A 5 -25.33 9.88 -22.82
C TYR A 5 -25.87 11.15 -23.48
N LEU A 6 -25.98 12.25 -22.72
CA LEU A 6 -26.47 13.53 -23.23
C LEU A 6 -25.35 14.25 -24.00
N GLY A 7 -25.52 14.42 -25.33
CA GLY A 7 -24.73 15.34 -26.15
C GLY A 7 -23.71 14.71 -27.11
N GLU A 8 -23.71 13.39 -27.26
CA GLU A 8 -22.68 12.66 -27.98
C GLU A 8 -23.28 11.86 -29.15
N HIS A 9 -22.59 11.86 -30.30
CA HIS A 9 -23.03 11.17 -31.50
C HIS A 9 -23.08 9.64 -31.26
N ASP A 10 -24.05 8.98 -31.90
CA ASP A 10 -24.42 7.55 -31.77
C ASP A 10 -23.24 6.56 -31.99
N ASP A 11 -22.12 7.04 -32.54
CA ASP A 11 -20.91 6.28 -32.82
C ASP A 11 -19.95 6.16 -31.62
N MET A 12 -19.94 7.10 -30.68
CA MET A 12 -18.98 7.10 -29.55
C MET A 12 -19.48 6.32 -28.33
N ALA A 13 -20.80 6.20 -28.17
CA ALA A 13 -21.43 5.45 -27.08
C ALA A 13 -21.01 3.97 -27.04
N HIS A 14 -20.74 3.37 -28.21
CA HIS A 14 -20.25 1.99 -28.32
C HIS A 14 -18.86 1.84 -27.67
N TYR A 15 -17.95 2.77 -27.93
CA TYR A 15 -16.59 2.73 -27.40
C TYR A 15 -16.54 3.08 -25.91
N ILE A 16 -17.40 3.98 -25.42
CA ILE A 16 -17.50 4.30 -23.99
C ILE A 16 -18.02 3.10 -23.19
N GLY A 17 -19.02 2.40 -23.72
CA GLY A 17 -19.53 1.17 -23.11
C GLY A 17 -18.44 0.09 -23.01
N VAL A 18 -17.71 -0.16 -24.10
CA VAL A 18 -16.62 -1.15 -24.13
C VAL A 18 -15.44 -0.74 -23.23
N ALA A 19 -15.11 0.56 -23.17
CA ALA A 19 -14.00 1.05 -22.34
C ALA A 19 -14.30 1.00 -20.84
N THR A 20 -15.58 0.94 -20.45
CA THR A 20 -16.02 0.84 -19.05
C THR A 20 -16.44 -0.56 -18.65
N ASP A 21 -16.43 -1.50 -19.60
CA ASP A 21 -16.73 -2.91 -19.33
C ASP A 21 -15.53 -3.54 -18.61
N LEU A 22 -15.74 -3.87 -17.34
CA LEU A 22 -14.74 -4.51 -16.49
C LEU A 22 -14.88 -6.02 -16.67
N GLU A 23 -14.08 -6.60 -17.56
CA GLU A 23 -13.91 -8.03 -17.62
C GLU A 23 -13.07 -8.45 -16.40
N TYR A 24 -13.73 -9.02 -15.39
CA TYR A 24 -13.07 -9.77 -14.34
C TYR A 24 -12.84 -11.17 -14.89
N PRO A 25 -11.65 -11.53 -15.40
CA PRO A 25 -11.37 -12.93 -15.62
C PRO A 25 -11.51 -13.58 -14.26
N ASP A 26 -12.50 -14.48 -14.12
CA ASP A 26 -12.59 -15.39 -12.99
C ASP A 26 -11.37 -16.31 -13.06
N ALA A 27 -10.21 -15.79 -12.65
CA ALA A 27 -9.00 -16.54 -12.44
C ALA A 27 -9.29 -17.42 -11.22
N ASN A 28 -9.89 -18.58 -11.47
CA ASN A 28 -10.02 -19.63 -10.49
C ASN A 28 -8.61 -20.17 -10.20
N VAL A 29 -7.88 -19.44 -9.36
CA VAL A 29 -6.58 -19.87 -8.88
C VAL A 29 -6.85 -21.03 -7.94
N GLU A 30 -6.29 -22.19 -8.25
CA GLU A 30 -6.42 -23.37 -7.40
C GLU A 30 -5.97 -23.00 -5.98
N SER A 31 -6.87 -23.17 -5.02
CA SER A 31 -6.52 -23.00 -3.61
C SER A 31 -5.43 -24.00 -3.26
N LEU A 32 -4.46 -23.57 -2.44
CA LEU A 32 -3.37 -24.43 -2.01
C LEU A 32 -3.94 -25.76 -1.49
N THR A 33 -3.32 -26.89 -1.86
CA THR A 33 -3.84 -28.22 -1.52
C THR A 33 -4.07 -28.39 -0.01
N GLU A 34 -3.24 -27.74 0.81
CA GLU A 34 -3.38 -27.68 2.27
C GLU A 34 -4.63 -26.93 2.76
N THR A 35 -5.08 -25.91 2.03
CA THR A 35 -6.29 -25.13 2.34
C THR A 35 -7.53 -25.93 2.00
N THR A 36 -7.51 -26.66 0.88
CA THR A 36 -8.61 -27.52 0.45
C THR A 36 -8.76 -28.76 1.34
N MET A 37 -7.67 -29.26 1.92
CA MET A 37 -7.67 -30.40 2.85
C MET A 37 -7.85 -29.98 4.32
N ALA A 38 -8.02 -28.68 4.60
CA ALA A 38 -8.27 -28.21 5.96
C ALA A 38 -9.68 -28.60 6.41
N GLU A 39 -9.77 -29.21 7.59
CA GLU A 39 -11.05 -29.52 8.22
C GLU A 39 -11.69 -28.25 8.80
N GLU A 40 -13.00 -28.26 8.99
CA GLU A 40 -13.73 -27.11 9.51
C GLU A 40 -13.24 -26.70 10.91
N PRO A 41 -13.17 -25.40 11.22
CA PRO A 41 -12.71 -24.92 12.51
C PRO A 41 -13.70 -25.30 13.62
N PHE A 42 -13.18 -25.50 14.85
CA PHE A 42 -14.00 -25.76 16.03
C PHE A 42 -15.06 -24.67 16.22
N SER A 43 -16.32 -25.06 16.28
CA SER A 43 -17.44 -24.15 16.55
C SER A 43 -18.18 -24.59 17.81
N LEU A 44 -18.96 -23.70 18.42
CA LEU A 44 -19.84 -24.06 19.55
C LEU A 44 -20.82 -25.20 19.20
N SER A 45 -21.13 -25.35 17.91
CA SER A 45 -21.99 -26.39 17.34
C SER A 45 -21.26 -27.72 17.13
N ASN A 46 -19.93 -27.71 17.07
CA ASN A 46 -19.05 -28.88 16.94
C ASN A 46 -18.05 -28.93 18.13
N PRO A 47 -18.54 -29.19 19.36
CA PRO A 47 -17.73 -29.11 20.57
C PRO A 47 -16.92 -30.38 20.88
N GLU A 48 -17.03 -31.45 20.07
CA GLU A 48 -16.25 -32.67 20.32
C GLU A 48 -14.77 -32.40 20.03
N PRO A 49 -13.89 -32.44 21.05
CA PRO A 49 -12.47 -32.30 20.82
C PRO A 49 -12.00 -33.49 19.98
N LYS A 50 -11.44 -33.21 18.81
CA LYS A 50 -10.69 -34.22 18.07
C LYS A 50 -9.57 -34.73 18.98
N GLU A 51 -9.38 -36.05 18.98
CA GLU A 51 -8.43 -36.85 19.74
C GLU A 51 -7.27 -36.06 20.37
N LEU A 52 -7.06 -36.23 21.69
CA LEU A 52 -5.96 -35.57 22.39
C LEU A 52 -4.64 -36.06 21.83
N TRP A 53 -3.89 -35.17 21.16
CA TRP A 53 -2.62 -35.54 20.56
C TRP A 53 -1.49 -35.42 21.58
N ASP A 54 -1.07 -36.56 22.13
CA ASP A 54 0.13 -36.64 22.95
C ASP A 54 1.36 -36.47 22.06
N LEU A 55 2.03 -35.33 22.18
CA LEU A 55 3.18 -34.95 21.38
C LEU A 55 4.38 -34.63 22.28
N THR A 56 5.51 -35.28 22.02
CA THR A 56 6.75 -34.89 22.70
C THR A 56 7.29 -33.57 22.15
N LEU A 57 8.11 -32.87 22.94
CA LEU A 57 8.74 -31.62 22.50
C LEU A 57 9.59 -31.82 21.24
N GLU A 58 10.25 -32.98 21.13
CA GLU A 58 11.07 -33.34 19.97
C GLU A 58 10.22 -33.46 18.71
N GLU A 59 9.10 -34.19 18.79
CA GLU A 59 8.17 -34.34 17.67
C GLU A 59 7.54 -32.99 17.28
N ALA A 60 7.22 -32.13 18.24
CA ALA A 60 6.72 -30.77 17.98
C ALA A 60 7.71 -29.93 17.15
N VAL A 61 8.99 -29.98 17.54
CA VAL A 61 10.05 -29.29 16.80
C VAL A 61 10.22 -29.90 15.41
N GLN A 62 10.20 -31.23 15.29
CA GLN A 62 10.31 -31.91 14.00
C GLN A 62 9.17 -31.53 13.05
N ILE A 63 7.92 -31.58 13.52
CA ILE A 63 6.73 -31.26 12.72
C ILE A 63 6.73 -29.79 12.31
N SER A 64 7.06 -28.88 13.23
CA SER A 64 7.11 -27.45 12.92
C SER A 64 8.17 -27.12 11.88
N LEU A 65 9.37 -27.70 11.98
CA LEU A 65 10.44 -27.52 10.99
C LEU A 65 10.09 -28.16 9.64
N HIS A 66 9.45 -29.33 9.63
CA HIS A 66 9.06 -30.01 8.40
C HIS A 66 7.98 -29.26 7.62
N ASN A 67 7.02 -28.65 8.33
CA ASN A 67 5.87 -27.98 7.73
C ASN A 67 6.06 -26.47 7.54
N SER A 68 7.09 -25.86 8.12
CA SER A 68 7.31 -24.40 8.00
C SER A 68 7.60 -23.96 6.57
N LYS A 69 6.76 -23.05 6.04
CA LYS A 69 6.96 -22.40 4.73
C LYS A 69 7.95 -21.24 4.80
N VAL A 70 7.98 -20.54 5.93
CA VAL A 70 8.86 -19.40 6.18
C VAL A 70 10.32 -19.85 6.19
N LEU A 71 10.64 -20.93 6.91
CA LEU A 71 12.02 -21.45 7.01
C LEU A 71 12.52 -22.03 5.68
N LYS A 72 11.64 -22.68 4.89
CA LYS A 72 11.97 -23.19 3.55
C LYS A 72 12.36 -22.07 2.58
N GLN A 73 11.66 -20.95 2.62
CA GLN A 73 11.97 -19.78 1.78
C GLN A 73 13.26 -19.06 2.22
N ILE A 74 13.57 -19.07 3.52
CA ILE A 74 14.81 -18.51 4.08
C ILE A 74 16.06 -19.28 3.64
N GLY A 75 15.96 -20.61 3.50
CA GLY A 75 17.10 -21.47 3.15
C GLY A 75 17.61 -21.32 1.71
N GLY A 76 16.82 -20.74 0.80
CA GLY A 76 17.17 -20.52 -0.61
C GLY A 76 17.20 -19.05 -1.04
N GLY A 77 16.87 -18.13 -0.15
CA GLY A 77 16.79 -16.71 -0.44
C GLY A 77 18.17 -16.06 -0.51
N VAL A 78 18.69 -15.82 -1.72
CA VAL A 78 19.67 -14.76 -1.93
C VAL A 78 18.91 -13.45 -1.72
N SER A 79 19.01 -12.84 -0.53
CA SER A 79 18.49 -11.50 -0.28
C SER A 79 19.08 -10.56 -1.33
N SER A 80 18.24 -10.16 -2.29
CA SER A 80 18.57 -9.27 -3.41
C SER A 80 19.03 -7.88 -2.96
N THR A 81 18.89 -7.58 -1.66
CA THR A 81 19.38 -6.35 -1.02
C THR A 81 20.87 -6.40 -0.69
N SER A 82 21.55 -7.54 -0.78
CA SER A 82 22.99 -7.65 -0.46
C SER A 82 23.93 -7.28 -1.63
N PHE A 83 23.39 -6.91 -2.80
CA PHE A 83 24.20 -6.40 -3.91
C PHE A 83 24.46 -4.89 -3.83
N SER A 84 23.84 -4.17 -2.88
CA SER A 84 23.87 -2.71 -2.87
C SER A 84 25.12 -2.10 -2.24
N ASN A 85 25.99 -2.88 -1.59
CA ASN A 85 27.32 -2.41 -1.15
C ASN A 85 28.33 -3.53 -0.83
N ALA A 86 28.30 -4.65 -1.57
CA ALA A 86 29.42 -5.58 -1.54
C ALA A 86 30.59 -4.91 -2.27
N SER A 87 31.43 -4.19 -1.53
CA SER A 87 32.77 -3.79 -1.96
C SER A 87 33.41 -4.95 -2.74
N LEU A 88 33.66 -4.73 -4.03
CA LEU A 88 34.21 -5.69 -4.98
C LEU A 88 35.69 -5.99 -4.68
N THR A 89 36.01 -6.40 -3.45
CA THR A 89 37.34 -6.92 -3.13
C THR A 89 37.41 -8.34 -3.70
N ALA A 90 37.89 -8.42 -4.93
CA ALA A 90 38.11 -9.65 -5.68
C ALA A 90 38.85 -10.68 -4.82
N GLY A 91 38.22 -11.83 -4.54
CA GLY A 91 38.91 -13.01 -4.00
C GLY A 91 38.21 -13.82 -2.91
N VAL A 92 37.05 -13.41 -2.38
CA VAL A 92 36.37 -14.17 -1.31
C VAL A 92 34.99 -14.64 -1.75
N PHE A 93 34.94 -15.72 -2.54
CA PHE A 93 33.75 -16.55 -2.71
C PHE A 93 33.69 -17.66 -1.65
N LEU A 94 34.08 -17.36 -0.40
CA LEU A 94 33.82 -18.29 0.70
C LEU A 94 32.32 -18.25 0.94
N ALA A 95 31.66 -19.39 0.72
CA ALA A 95 30.22 -19.62 0.82
C ALA A 95 29.54 -18.65 1.80
N PRO A 96 28.57 -17.83 1.36
CA PRO A 96 27.83 -16.97 2.27
C PRO A 96 27.26 -17.89 3.38
N PRO A 97 27.47 -17.59 4.67
CA PRO A 97 26.65 -18.22 5.70
C PRO A 97 25.18 -17.97 5.34
N PRO A 98 24.24 -18.88 5.66
CA PRO A 98 22.81 -18.69 5.37
C PRO A 98 22.33 -17.43 6.09
N SER A 99 22.42 -16.29 5.42
CA SER A 99 22.21 -14.95 5.97
C SER A 99 20.76 -14.72 6.34
N GLY A 100 19.85 -15.53 5.81
CA GLY A 100 18.43 -15.44 6.10
C GLY A 100 18.05 -15.82 7.54
N LEU A 101 18.73 -16.79 8.18
CA LEU A 101 18.43 -17.13 9.59
C LEU A 101 18.93 -16.05 10.55
N ARG A 102 20.09 -15.46 10.26
CA ARG A 102 20.60 -14.33 11.05
C ARG A 102 19.73 -13.09 10.87
N GLN A 103 19.26 -12.84 9.65
CA GLN A 103 18.30 -11.76 9.38
C GLN A 103 16.97 -11.96 10.11
N LEU A 104 16.44 -13.19 10.18
CA LEU A 104 15.26 -13.52 10.99
C LEU A 104 15.49 -13.25 12.49
N ALA A 105 16.69 -13.55 12.99
CA ALA A 105 17.03 -13.37 14.40
C ALA A 105 17.28 -11.90 14.79
N THR A 106 17.77 -11.04 13.88
CA THR A 106 18.13 -9.65 14.19
C THR A 106 17.17 -8.61 13.65
N THR A 107 16.47 -8.91 12.56
CA THR A 107 15.60 -7.99 11.80
C THR A 107 14.50 -8.79 11.08
N PRO A 108 13.52 -9.35 11.82
CA PRO A 108 12.50 -10.24 11.28
C PRO A 108 11.66 -9.57 10.17
N ASP A 109 11.41 -8.27 10.27
CA ASP A 109 10.57 -7.51 9.32
C ASP A 109 11.16 -7.42 7.89
N GLY A 110 12.46 -7.69 7.74
CA GLY A 110 13.14 -7.66 6.43
C GLY A 110 13.15 -9.01 5.71
N VAL A 111 12.66 -10.08 6.33
CA VAL A 111 12.73 -11.43 5.77
C VAL A 111 11.64 -11.62 4.72
N SER A 112 12.02 -12.02 3.51
CA SER A 112 11.05 -12.31 2.45
C SER A 112 10.35 -13.64 2.68
N THR A 113 9.02 -13.62 2.78
CA THR A 113 8.17 -14.80 2.99
C THR A 113 7.14 -14.98 1.86
N VAL A 114 6.46 -16.14 1.82
CA VAL A 114 5.38 -16.43 0.87
C VAL A 114 4.21 -15.44 1.01
N TYR A 115 4.10 -14.78 2.17
CA TYR A 115 3.06 -13.80 2.47
C TYR A 115 3.45 -12.38 2.07
N ASN A 116 4.67 -12.14 1.60
CA ASN A 116 5.10 -10.81 1.17
C ASN A 116 4.26 -10.19 0.03
N PRO A 117 3.78 -10.95 -0.97
CA PRO A 117 2.85 -10.41 -1.97
C PRO A 117 1.56 -9.89 -1.35
N ALA A 118 0.94 -10.66 -0.44
CA ALA A 118 -0.27 -10.22 0.26
C ALA A 118 0.00 -8.99 1.16
N LEU A 119 1.18 -8.91 1.79
CA LEU A 119 1.60 -7.73 2.52
C LEU A 119 1.78 -6.52 1.60
N GLN A 120 2.36 -6.68 0.41
CA GLN A 120 2.49 -5.60 -0.58
C GLN A 120 1.12 -5.12 -1.09
N GLU A 121 0.20 -6.03 -1.34
CA GLU A 121 -1.16 -5.72 -1.80
C GLU A 121 -1.98 -4.98 -0.74
N THR A 122 -1.84 -5.38 0.53
CA THR A 122 -2.56 -4.77 1.67
C THR A 122 -1.90 -3.49 2.17
N ASN A 123 -0.63 -3.26 1.85
CA ASN A 123 0.11 -2.11 2.38
C ASN A 123 -0.37 -0.80 1.74
N VAL A 124 -1.11 -0.03 2.53
CA VAL A 124 -1.56 1.34 2.20
C VAL A 124 -0.45 2.38 2.45
N ALA A 125 0.69 1.99 3.04
CA ALA A 125 1.75 2.93 3.42
C ALA A 125 2.67 3.30 2.25
N SER A 126 2.89 4.61 2.11
CA SER A 126 3.58 5.38 1.05
C SER A 126 5.06 5.07 0.77
N THR A 127 5.52 3.83 0.95
CA THR A 127 6.92 3.45 0.69
C THR A 127 7.02 2.54 -0.54
N ALA A 128 7.14 3.17 -1.71
CA ALA A 128 7.69 2.68 -2.99
C ALA A 128 7.19 1.36 -3.63
N THR A 129 6.30 0.60 -2.99
CA THR A 129 5.62 -0.56 -3.60
C THR A 129 4.13 -0.38 -3.38
N GLN A 130 3.48 0.29 -4.33
CA GLN A 130 2.06 0.64 -4.24
C GLN A 130 1.23 -0.64 -4.36
N GLY A 131 0.48 -0.98 -3.31
CA GLY A 131 -0.57 -1.99 -3.38
C GLY A 131 -1.68 -1.56 -4.35
N VAL A 132 -2.55 -2.50 -4.73
CA VAL A 132 -3.64 -2.26 -5.70
C VAL A 132 -4.54 -1.09 -5.26
N GLU A 133 -4.85 -1.00 -3.97
CA GLU A 133 -5.67 0.08 -3.39
C GLU A 133 -4.99 1.47 -3.49
N SER A 134 -3.66 1.54 -3.33
CA SER A 134 -2.90 2.79 -3.54
C SER A 134 -2.88 3.17 -5.02
N ALA A 135 -2.82 2.20 -5.93
CA ALA A 135 -2.86 2.44 -7.36
C ALA A 135 -4.24 2.97 -7.80
N LEU A 136 -5.33 2.47 -7.20
CA LEU A 136 -6.68 2.99 -7.45
C LEU A 136 -6.89 4.40 -6.84
N SER A 137 -6.47 4.62 -5.60
CA SER A 137 -6.58 5.93 -4.93
C SER A 137 -5.76 7.04 -5.60
N ALA A 138 -4.66 6.69 -6.28
CA ALA A 138 -3.88 7.67 -7.05
C ALA A 138 -4.67 8.35 -8.18
N PHE A 139 -5.78 7.76 -8.65
CA PHE A 139 -6.64 8.34 -9.69
C PHE A 139 -7.82 9.16 -9.15
N ASP A 140 -7.97 9.27 -7.83
CA ASP A 140 -9.00 10.10 -7.22
C ASP A 140 -8.65 11.60 -7.33
N ALA A 141 -9.68 12.44 -7.39
CA ALA A 141 -9.50 13.88 -7.42
C ALA A 141 -9.13 14.39 -6.01
N GLN A 142 -8.04 15.15 -5.91
CA GLN A 142 -7.62 15.82 -4.68
C GLN A 142 -8.17 17.24 -4.67
N TRP A 143 -8.95 17.60 -3.64
CA TRP A 143 -9.44 18.96 -3.45
C TRP A 143 -8.62 19.66 -2.36
N ASN A 144 -7.84 20.65 -2.76
CA ASN A 144 -7.02 21.47 -1.88
C ASN A 144 -7.68 22.86 -1.69
N THR A 145 -7.92 23.26 -0.45
CA THR A 145 -8.48 24.58 -0.15
C THR A 145 -7.72 25.27 0.96
N SER A 146 -7.45 26.56 0.80
CA SER A 146 -6.82 27.40 1.82
C SER A 146 -7.54 28.74 1.94
N LEU A 147 -7.67 29.21 3.17
CA LEU A 147 -8.25 30.51 3.51
C LEU A 147 -7.30 31.21 4.47
N PHE A 148 -6.81 32.38 4.06
CA PHE A 148 -6.02 33.27 4.88
C PHE A 148 -6.81 34.55 5.10
N TRP A 149 -7.00 34.92 6.36
CA TRP A 149 -7.58 36.19 6.73
C TRP A 149 -6.61 36.89 7.68
N ASP A 150 -6.24 38.12 7.33
CA ASP A 150 -5.34 38.95 8.10
C ASP A 150 -5.96 40.32 8.36
N ARG A 151 -5.76 40.83 9.58
CA ARG A 151 -6.07 42.19 9.97
C ARG A 151 -4.79 42.86 10.42
N THR A 152 -4.31 43.79 9.62
CA THR A 152 -3.11 44.57 9.88
C THR A 152 -3.49 45.99 10.27
N ASP A 153 -3.31 46.31 11.56
CA ASP A 153 -3.47 47.66 12.10
C ASP A 153 -2.08 48.30 12.33
N ARG A 154 -1.65 49.19 11.44
CA ARG A 154 -0.35 49.88 11.52
C ARG A 154 -0.53 51.34 11.91
N PRO A 155 -0.04 51.78 13.08
CA PRO A 155 0.03 53.20 13.38
C PRO A 155 1.00 53.88 12.39
N GLN A 156 0.56 54.97 11.76
CA GLN A 156 1.40 55.76 10.86
C GLN A 156 1.90 57.00 11.61
N ASN A 157 3.22 57.23 11.58
CA ASN A 157 3.82 58.41 12.21
C ASN A 157 3.67 59.65 11.32
N VAL A 158 2.43 60.07 11.12
CA VAL A 158 2.04 61.24 10.32
C VAL A 158 1.13 62.14 11.14
N THR A 159 1.16 63.44 10.89
CA THR A 159 0.20 64.38 11.47
C THR A 159 -1.20 64.02 10.95
N PRO A 160 -2.14 63.57 11.80
CA PRO A 160 -3.43 63.07 11.33
C PRO A 160 -4.22 64.15 10.59
N SER A 161 -4.69 63.83 9.39
CA SER A 161 -5.60 64.69 8.63
C SER A 161 -6.65 63.84 7.92
N ILE A 162 -7.69 64.47 7.38
CA ILE A 162 -8.75 63.80 6.61
C ILE A 162 -8.23 63.03 5.37
N PHE A 163 -7.01 63.34 4.90
CA PHE A 163 -6.37 62.63 3.78
C PHE A 163 -5.30 61.63 4.25
N PHE A 164 -4.90 61.68 5.52
CA PHE A 164 -3.86 60.82 6.11
C PHE A 164 -4.30 60.36 7.51
N PRO A 165 -5.01 59.22 7.63
CA PRO A 165 -5.41 58.69 8.93
C PRO A 165 -4.18 58.26 9.73
N GLY A 166 -4.17 58.54 11.04
CA GLY A 166 -3.04 58.19 11.93
C GLY A 166 -2.87 56.69 12.18
N VAL A 167 -3.82 55.86 11.75
CA VAL A 167 -3.75 54.40 11.80
C VAL A 167 -4.21 53.85 10.45
N SER A 168 -3.39 53.02 9.84
CA SER A 168 -3.69 52.25 8.64
C SER A 168 -4.25 50.90 9.05
N GLN A 169 -5.54 50.70 8.86
CA GLN A 169 -6.22 49.43 9.10
C GLN A 169 -6.41 48.74 7.76
N GLN A 170 -5.94 47.51 7.63
CA GLN A 170 -6.07 46.71 6.43
C GLN A 170 -6.61 45.34 6.81
N ASP A 171 -7.81 45.02 6.35
CA ASP A 171 -8.39 43.68 6.41
C ASP A 171 -8.19 43.03 5.03
N THR A 172 -7.44 41.93 4.98
CA THR A 172 -7.16 41.19 3.73
C THR A 172 -7.62 39.75 3.87
N MET A 173 -8.37 39.25 2.89
CA MET A 173 -8.79 37.86 2.81
C MET A 173 -8.29 37.24 1.49
N THR A 174 -7.61 36.11 1.59
CA THR A 174 -7.13 35.32 0.46
C THR A 174 -7.74 33.93 0.55
N PHE A 175 -8.59 33.58 -0.41
CA PHE A 175 -9.19 32.25 -0.53
C PHE A 175 -8.68 31.58 -1.80
N GLN A 176 -8.20 30.35 -1.68
CA GLN A 176 -7.73 29.54 -2.80
C GLN A 176 -8.38 28.15 -2.72
N SER A 177 -8.86 27.65 -3.85
CA SER A 177 -9.44 26.32 -3.99
C SER A 177 -8.97 25.73 -5.30
N GLU A 178 -8.42 24.52 -5.23
CA GLU A 178 -7.84 23.79 -6.35
C GLU A 178 -8.35 22.35 -6.31
N ILE A 179 -8.70 21.80 -7.47
CA ILE A 179 -8.98 20.38 -7.63
C ILE A 179 -7.95 19.85 -8.63
N THR A 180 -7.16 18.86 -8.23
CA THR A 180 -6.14 18.22 -9.06
C THR A 180 -6.50 16.75 -9.25
N LYS A 181 -6.42 16.23 -10.48
CA LYS A 181 -6.72 14.82 -10.77
C LYS A 181 -5.64 14.26 -11.68
N GLN A 182 -5.00 13.17 -11.25
CA GLN A 182 -4.06 12.47 -12.10
C GLN A 182 -4.80 11.65 -13.15
N SER A 183 -4.59 11.98 -14.43
CA SER A 183 -5.12 11.19 -15.54
C SER A 183 -4.27 9.93 -15.80
N ALA A 184 -4.88 8.89 -16.37
CA ALA A 184 -4.18 7.66 -16.75
C ALA A 184 -3.01 7.87 -17.72
N SER A 185 -2.98 8.99 -18.45
CA SER A 185 -1.89 9.39 -19.35
C SER A 185 -0.85 10.32 -18.71
N GLY A 186 -0.93 10.58 -17.39
CA GLY A 186 0.08 11.34 -16.64
C GLY A 186 -0.05 12.86 -16.67
N ALA A 187 -1.15 13.42 -17.18
CA ALA A 187 -1.46 14.84 -17.02
C ALA A 187 -2.07 15.10 -15.62
N GLN A 188 -1.61 16.20 -14.98
CA GLN A 188 -2.00 16.69 -13.65
C GLN A 188 -3.01 17.85 -13.77
#